data_AF-A0A8K0JYN7-F1
#
_entry.id   AF-A0A8K0JYN7-F1
#
_cell.length_a   1.000
_cell.length_b   1.000
_cell.length_c   1.000
_cell.angle_alpha   90.00
_cell.angle_beta   90.00
_cell.angle_gamma   90.00
#
_symmetry.space_group_name_H-M   'P 1'
#
loop_
_entity.id
_entity.type
_entity.pdbx_description
1 polymer ?
#
loop_
_entity_poly.entity_id
_entity_poly.type
_entity_poly.pdbx_seq_one_letter_code
_entity_poly.pdbx_strand_id
1 'polypeptide(L)'
;MNLWVDKYRPTSLDKLDYHKNQALQLKNTVNQGDFPHLLVFGPPGSGKKTRIYCLLRHIFGNGVDKMKIEHLSIMTPSKKKVDITTLSSNYHTEVNLNDVGIYDRIVVQELIKNVAQMHQVDVTGQWDFKGNLGTRLAAQEYNVCKSEDITMPEGLAMRIAQKSRRNLRLAILMCEACKTRQYPMTVDQEIQEPDWRVFIQNTAKEILKEQTPQQILKVRDRMYTLYAQGIHGEVIIKGLLNELVKNCDGQLKVKLAAQAAEKEYSLRQGQNPMVHIEAFIAKFMVIYKEFLEESVGDLF
;
A
#
# COMPACT_ATOMS: atom_id res chain seq x y z
N MET A 1 -18.86 14.67 -4.29
CA MET A 1 -18.02 15.15 -3.17
C MET A 1 -16.65 14.54 -3.36
N ASN A 2 -15.59 15.34 -3.55
CA ASN A 2 -14.24 14.80 -3.78
C ASN A 2 -13.55 14.58 -2.44
N LEU A 3 -12.94 13.40 -2.25
CA LEU A 3 -12.13 13.09 -1.07
C LEU A 3 -10.98 14.08 -0.93
N TRP A 4 -10.60 14.41 0.30
CA TRP A 4 -9.50 15.33 0.58
C TRP A 4 -8.17 14.87 -0.03
N VAL A 5 -7.94 13.56 -0.06
CA VAL A 5 -6.73 12.98 -0.67
C VAL A 5 -6.55 13.36 -2.14
N ASP A 6 -7.64 13.55 -2.87
CA ASP A 6 -7.61 13.93 -4.29
C ASP A 6 -7.70 15.44 -4.46
N LYS A 7 -8.52 16.12 -3.64
CA LYS A 7 -8.66 17.59 -3.65
C LYS A 7 -7.33 18.30 -3.37
N TYR A 8 -6.58 17.82 -2.38
CA TYR A 8 -5.32 18.44 -1.93
C TYR A 8 -4.07 17.79 -2.53
N ARG A 9 -4.24 16.88 -3.50
CA ARG A 9 -3.11 16.25 -4.17
C ARG A 9 -2.29 17.32 -4.92
N PRO A 10 -0.97 17.43 -4.67
CA PRO A 10 -0.12 18.34 -5.43
C PRO A 10 -0.24 18.11 -6.95
N THR A 11 -0.37 19.21 -7.69
CA THR A 11 -0.53 19.20 -9.15
C THR A 11 0.72 19.62 -9.91
N SER A 12 1.75 20.14 -9.23
CA SER A 12 3.02 20.54 -9.82
C SER A 12 4.17 20.21 -8.87
N LEU A 13 5.39 20.10 -9.42
CA LEU A 13 6.60 19.79 -8.65
C LEU A 13 6.92 20.86 -7.59
N ASP A 14 6.56 22.13 -7.82
CA ASP A 14 6.74 23.23 -6.85
C ASP A 14 5.79 23.14 -5.66
N LYS A 15 4.60 22.57 -5.88
CA LYS A 15 3.57 22.39 -4.86
C LYS A 15 3.78 21.12 -4.03
N LEU A 16 4.90 20.42 -4.17
CA LEU A 16 5.21 19.25 -3.36
C LEU A 16 5.59 19.67 -1.94
N ASP A 17 4.90 19.10 -0.95
CA ASP A 17 5.08 19.45 0.46
C ASP A 17 6.40 18.95 1.05
N TYR A 18 6.97 17.87 0.48
CA TYR A 18 8.18 17.21 0.99
C TYR A 18 9.06 16.64 -0.12
N HIS A 19 10.35 16.42 0.21
CA HIS A 19 11.43 16.07 -0.72
C HIS A 19 11.63 17.11 -1.84
N LYS A 20 11.65 18.40 -1.48
CA LYS A 20 11.85 19.52 -2.41
C LYS A 20 13.14 19.40 -3.22
N ASN A 21 14.23 18.89 -2.63
CA ASN A 21 15.49 18.65 -3.34
C ASN A 21 15.33 17.62 -4.48
N GLN A 22 14.59 16.54 -4.24
CA GLN A 22 14.30 15.53 -5.29
C GLN A 22 13.38 16.11 -6.37
N ALA A 23 12.41 16.94 -5.98
CA ALA A 23 11.56 17.64 -6.94
C ALA A 23 12.39 18.57 -7.85
N LEU A 24 13.38 19.28 -7.28
CA LEU A 24 14.30 20.11 -8.04
C LEU A 24 15.19 19.30 -8.98
N GLN A 25 15.71 18.15 -8.51
CA GLN A 25 16.47 17.24 -9.37
C GLN A 25 15.65 16.77 -10.58
N LEU A 26 14.40 16.33 -10.35
CA LEU A 26 13.50 15.92 -11.42
C LEU A 26 13.25 17.04 -12.44
N LYS A 27 13.09 18.29 -11.98
CA LYS A 27 12.97 19.46 -12.87
C LYS A 27 14.22 19.66 -13.71
N ASN A 28 15.38 19.60 -13.09
CA ASN A 28 16.65 19.80 -13.78
C ASN A 28 16.89 18.73 -14.84
N THR A 29 16.53 17.47 -14.56
CA THR A 29 16.61 16.38 -15.53
C THR A 29 15.73 16.62 -16.75
N VAL A 30 14.49 17.11 -16.57
CA VAL A 30 13.60 17.44 -17.70
C VAL A 30 14.18 18.57 -18.55
N ASN A 31 14.78 19.58 -17.93
CA ASN A 31 15.34 20.74 -18.64
C ASN A 31 16.60 20.41 -19.45
N GLN A 32 17.25 19.27 -19.20
CA GLN A 32 18.47 18.84 -19.90
C GLN A 32 18.18 18.19 -21.28
N GLY A 33 16.90 18.01 -21.65
CA GLY A 33 16.47 17.57 -22.98
C GLY A 33 16.50 16.05 -23.17
N ASP A 34 17.45 15.34 -22.56
CA ASP A 34 17.48 13.88 -22.52
C ASP A 34 16.88 13.36 -21.22
N PHE A 35 15.73 12.68 -21.33
CA PHE A 35 14.97 12.22 -20.18
C PHE A 35 15.14 10.70 -19.97
N PRO A 36 15.83 10.27 -18.90
CA PRO A 36 16.15 8.86 -18.71
C PRO A 36 14.93 8.04 -18.30
N HIS A 37 15.02 6.72 -18.44
CA HIS A 37 14.06 5.81 -17.82
C HIS A 37 14.14 5.92 -16.30
N LEU A 38 12.98 6.07 -15.64
CA LEU A 38 12.91 6.25 -14.19
C LEU A 38 12.31 5.04 -13.49
N LEU A 39 12.99 4.57 -12.44
CA LEU A 39 12.44 3.64 -11.45
C LEU A 39 12.03 4.41 -10.18
N VAL A 40 10.72 4.58 -9.97
CA VAL A 40 10.19 5.27 -8.79
C VAL A 40 9.70 4.24 -7.76
N PHE A 41 10.42 4.08 -6.65
CA PHE A 41 10.08 3.13 -5.58
C PHE A 41 9.90 3.81 -4.22
N GLY A 42 9.37 3.06 -3.24
CA GLY A 42 9.11 3.56 -1.88
C GLY A 42 7.82 3.01 -1.26
N PRO A 43 7.52 3.32 0.01
CA PRO A 43 6.37 2.76 0.72
C PRO A 43 5.01 3.21 0.13
N PRO A 44 3.91 2.49 0.40
CA PRO A 44 2.58 2.89 -0.04
C PRO A 44 2.18 4.24 0.58
N GLY A 45 1.51 5.09 -0.20
CA GLY A 45 1.08 6.41 0.25
C GLY A 45 2.18 7.48 0.31
N SER A 46 3.42 7.18 -0.06
CA SER A 46 4.54 8.14 -0.04
C SER A 46 4.56 9.16 -1.21
N GLY A 47 3.46 9.26 -1.98
CA GLY A 47 3.34 10.24 -3.06
C GLY A 47 4.04 9.89 -4.38
N LYS A 48 4.41 8.62 -4.61
CA LYS A 48 5.05 8.17 -5.87
C LYS A 48 4.24 8.55 -7.12
N LYS A 49 2.97 8.11 -7.18
CA LYS A 49 2.05 8.42 -8.29
C LYS A 49 1.86 9.92 -8.43
N THR A 50 1.70 10.65 -7.32
CA THR A 50 1.61 12.12 -7.33
C THR A 50 2.82 12.78 -8.02
N ARG A 51 4.04 12.33 -7.71
CA ARG A 51 5.27 12.86 -8.33
C ARG A 51 5.33 12.55 -9.82
N ILE A 52 4.96 11.35 -10.24
CA ILE A 52 4.91 10.96 -11.66
C ILE A 52 3.94 11.88 -12.42
N TYR A 53 2.73 12.12 -11.90
CA TYR A 53 1.79 13.04 -12.56
C TYR A 53 2.27 14.49 -12.54
N CYS A 54 2.89 14.96 -11.46
CA CYS A 54 3.49 16.30 -11.44
C CYS A 54 4.60 16.44 -12.49
N LEU A 55 5.37 15.38 -12.72
CA LEU A 55 6.43 15.33 -13.72
C LEU A 55 5.87 15.30 -15.14
N LEU A 56 4.89 14.44 -15.41
CA LEU A 56 4.20 14.39 -16.71
C LEU A 56 3.55 15.73 -17.05
N ARG A 57 2.90 16.40 -16.08
CA ARG A 57 2.35 17.75 -16.28
C ARG A 57 3.42 18.79 -16.55
N HIS A 58 4.61 18.64 -15.96
CA HIS A 58 5.72 19.55 -16.22
C HIS A 58 6.25 19.39 -17.66
N ILE A 59 6.28 18.17 -18.19
CA ILE A 59 6.77 17.87 -19.54
C ILE A 59 5.73 18.19 -20.61
N PHE A 60 4.49 17.72 -20.45
CA PHE A 60 3.45 17.73 -21.50
C PHE A 60 2.28 18.68 -21.20
N GLY A 61 2.28 19.36 -20.06
CA GLY A 61 1.21 20.25 -19.63
C GLY A 61 -0.04 19.52 -19.11
N ASN A 62 -1.15 20.26 -19.00
CA ASN A 62 -2.38 19.77 -18.35
C ASN A 62 -3.14 18.73 -19.18
N GLY A 63 -2.79 18.52 -20.45
CA GLY A 63 -3.44 17.54 -21.32
C GLY A 63 -3.24 16.08 -20.87
N VAL A 64 -2.23 15.83 -20.04
CA VAL A 64 -1.92 14.52 -19.43
C VAL A 64 -3.08 13.97 -18.59
N ASP A 65 -3.88 14.83 -17.96
CA ASP A 65 -4.95 14.37 -17.08
C ASP A 65 -6.20 13.87 -17.85
N LYS A 66 -6.24 14.08 -19.17
CA LYS A 66 -7.32 13.58 -20.04
C LYS A 66 -7.07 12.12 -20.40
N MET A 67 -7.35 11.24 -19.44
CA MET A 67 -7.21 9.79 -19.59
C MET A 67 -8.46 9.17 -20.21
N LYS A 68 -8.26 8.13 -21.02
CA LYS A 68 -9.28 7.23 -21.57
C LYS A 68 -8.94 5.80 -21.17
N ILE A 69 -9.97 4.99 -20.95
CA ILE A 69 -9.82 3.56 -20.71
C ILE A 69 -9.75 2.87 -22.07
N GLU A 70 -8.69 2.11 -22.31
CA GLU A 70 -8.48 1.34 -23.54
C GLU A 70 -8.35 -0.14 -23.19
N HIS A 71 -9.07 -0.99 -23.92
CA HIS A 71 -9.01 -2.44 -23.78
C HIS A 71 -8.16 -3.01 -24.93
N LEU A 72 -7.03 -3.60 -24.58
CA LEU A 72 -6.11 -4.22 -25.52
C LEU A 72 -6.19 -5.73 -25.38
N SER A 73 -6.31 -6.41 -26.52
CA SER A 73 -6.33 -7.86 -26.60
C SER A 73 -5.06 -8.35 -27.28
N ILE A 74 -4.18 -8.99 -26.52
CA ILE A 74 -2.89 -9.50 -27.02
C ILE A 74 -2.98 -11.01 -27.18
N MET A 75 -2.53 -11.54 -28.32
CA MET A 75 -2.39 -12.97 -28.51
C MET A 75 -0.98 -13.42 -28.11
N THR A 76 -0.91 -14.39 -27.22
CA THR A 76 0.34 -15.03 -26.82
C THR A 76 0.85 -15.98 -27.91
N PRO A 77 2.14 -16.36 -27.88
CA PRO A 77 2.69 -17.38 -28.78
C PRO A 77 1.97 -18.73 -28.72
N SER A 78 1.35 -19.05 -27.56
CA SER A 78 0.51 -20.24 -27.36
C SER A 78 -0.93 -20.07 -27.83
N LYS A 79 -1.24 -19.00 -28.60
CA LYS A 79 -2.57 -18.63 -29.11
C LYS A 79 -3.62 -18.34 -28.03
N LYS A 80 -3.21 -18.20 -26.77
CA LYS A 80 -4.10 -17.72 -25.70
C LYS A 80 -4.26 -16.20 -25.82
N LYS A 81 -5.51 -15.73 -25.74
CA LYS A 81 -5.85 -14.31 -25.69
C LYS A 81 -5.69 -13.78 -24.26
N VAL A 82 -5.01 -12.65 -24.12
CA VAL A 82 -4.81 -11.93 -22.86
C VAL A 82 -5.39 -10.54 -23.03
N ASP A 83 -6.41 -10.21 -22.24
CA ASP A 83 -7.10 -8.93 -22.28
C ASP A 83 -6.61 -8.01 -21.17
N ILE A 84 -6.31 -6.76 -21.51
CA ILE A 84 -5.65 -5.80 -20.63
C ILE A 84 -6.38 -4.48 -20.70
N THR A 85 -6.57 -3.88 -19.53
CA THR A 85 -7.06 -2.52 -19.42
C THR A 85 -5.90 -1.57 -19.21
N THR A 86 -5.78 -0.58 -20.08
CA THR A 86 -4.81 0.50 -20.00
C THR A 86 -5.52 1.84 -19.83
N LEU A 87 -4.86 2.77 -19.15
CA LEU A 87 -5.30 4.16 -19.07
C LEU A 87 -4.39 4.99 -19.97
N SER A 88 -4.89 5.48 -21.08
CA SER A 88 -4.12 6.23 -22.06
C SER A 88 -4.56 7.69 -22.11
N SER A 89 -3.61 8.60 -22.20
CA SER A 89 -3.81 9.98 -22.65
C SER A 89 -3.18 10.16 -24.03
N ASN A 90 -3.27 11.36 -24.57
CA ASN A 90 -2.55 11.71 -25.80
C ASN A 90 -1.02 11.69 -25.65
N TYR A 91 -0.47 11.56 -24.42
CA TYR A 91 0.97 11.73 -24.14
C TYR A 91 1.60 10.54 -23.41
N HIS A 92 0.82 9.71 -22.73
CA HIS A 92 1.32 8.57 -21.97
C HIS A 92 0.24 7.50 -21.78
N THR A 93 0.68 6.27 -21.53
CA THR A 93 -0.16 5.13 -21.19
C THR A 93 0.27 4.53 -19.86
N GLU A 94 -0.67 4.39 -18.92
CA GLU A 94 -0.51 3.66 -17.67
C GLU A 94 -1.07 2.24 -17.84
N VAL A 95 -0.25 1.24 -17.50
CA VAL A 95 -0.62 -0.17 -17.51
C VAL A 95 -0.31 -0.79 -16.15
N ASN A 96 -1.25 -1.58 -15.62
CA ASN A 96 -1.03 -2.44 -14.46
C ASN A 96 -0.77 -3.88 -14.93
N LEU A 97 0.43 -4.38 -14.68
CA LEU A 97 0.82 -5.74 -15.11
C LEU A 97 0.46 -6.82 -14.08
N ASN A 98 -0.04 -6.45 -12.90
CA ASN A 98 -0.45 -7.46 -11.91
C ASN A 98 -1.60 -8.33 -12.43
N ASP A 99 -2.47 -7.77 -13.28
CA ASP A 99 -3.67 -8.44 -13.76
C ASP A 99 -3.38 -9.43 -14.90
N VAL A 100 -2.16 -9.41 -15.48
CA VAL A 100 -1.76 -10.27 -16.59
C VAL A 100 -0.97 -11.51 -16.16
N GLY A 101 -0.69 -11.65 -14.87
CA GLY A 101 0.03 -12.79 -14.30
C GLY A 101 1.36 -13.06 -15.01
N ILE A 102 1.55 -14.27 -15.51
CA ILE A 102 2.80 -14.72 -16.15
C ILE A 102 3.06 -14.16 -17.56
N TYR A 103 2.13 -13.37 -18.11
CA TYR A 103 2.21 -12.86 -19.47
C TYR A 103 2.79 -11.44 -19.55
N ASP A 104 3.17 -10.86 -18.42
CA ASP A 104 3.77 -9.52 -18.27
C ASP A 104 4.84 -9.18 -19.34
N ARG A 105 5.78 -10.10 -19.60
CA ARG A 105 6.82 -9.91 -20.62
C ARG A 105 6.25 -9.68 -22.01
N ILE A 106 5.27 -10.47 -22.42
CA ILE A 106 4.65 -10.37 -23.75
C ILE A 106 3.88 -9.06 -23.86
N VAL A 107 3.17 -8.71 -22.78
CA VAL A 107 2.41 -7.46 -22.70
C VAL A 107 3.31 -6.24 -22.84
N VAL A 108 4.42 -6.19 -22.08
CA VAL A 108 5.38 -5.10 -22.15
C VAL A 108 5.99 -4.99 -23.54
N GLN A 109 6.35 -6.11 -24.16
CA GLN A 109 6.90 -6.13 -25.52
C GLN A 109 5.93 -5.53 -26.56
N GLU A 110 4.65 -5.93 -26.50
CA GLU A 110 3.65 -5.43 -27.45
C GLU A 110 3.30 -3.95 -27.20
N LEU A 111 3.24 -3.53 -25.94
CA LEU A 111 3.02 -2.12 -25.61
C LEU A 111 4.16 -1.23 -26.09
N ILE A 112 5.41 -1.64 -25.85
CA ILE A 112 6.58 -0.91 -26.35
C ILE A 112 6.57 -0.85 -27.88
N LYS A 113 6.22 -1.95 -28.55
CA LYS A 113 6.11 -1.99 -30.01
C LYS A 113 5.04 -1.02 -30.53
N ASN A 114 3.86 -0.99 -29.91
CA ASN A 114 2.79 -0.07 -30.30
C ASN A 114 3.19 1.40 -30.09
N VAL A 115 3.88 1.72 -28.99
CA VAL A 115 4.39 3.08 -28.73
C VAL A 115 5.48 3.46 -29.74
N ALA A 116 6.42 2.54 -30.03
CA ALA A 116 7.49 2.76 -30.99
C ALA A 116 6.98 2.94 -32.43
N GLN A 117 5.85 2.30 -32.78
CA GLN A 117 5.16 2.52 -34.04
C GLN A 117 4.52 3.91 -34.13
N MET A 118 4.23 4.54 -32.99
CA MET A 118 3.64 5.88 -32.94
C MET A 118 4.67 7.00 -32.87
N HIS A 119 5.85 6.82 -32.25
CA HIS A 119 6.99 7.78 -32.25
C HIS A 119 8.33 7.04 -32.02
N GLN A 120 9.45 7.55 -32.57
CA GLN A 120 10.80 7.05 -32.28
C GLN A 120 11.11 7.25 -30.79
N VAL A 121 11.37 6.15 -30.06
CA VAL A 121 11.86 6.17 -28.68
C VAL A 121 13.39 6.17 -28.74
N ASP A 122 14.03 7.20 -28.20
CA ASP A 122 15.49 7.21 -28.01
C ASP A 122 15.82 6.33 -26.78
N VAL A 123 16.68 5.32 -26.95
CA VAL A 123 16.92 4.24 -25.96
C VAL A 123 18.30 4.37 -25.32
N THR A 124 18.77 5.60 -25.07
CA THR A 124 20.15 5.82 -24.61
C THR A 124 20.22 6.53 -23.25
N GLY A 125 19.76 5.87 -22.18
CA GLY A 125 20.03 6.38 -20.82
C GLY A 125 19.56 5.47 -19.69
N GLN A 126 20.47 4.68 -19.11
CA GLN A 126 20.28 4.03 -17.81
C GLN A 126 20.99 4.82 -16.71
N TRP A 127 20.22 5.34 -15.75
CA TRP A 127 20.73 5.92 -14.51
C TRP A 127 19.88 5.43 -13.32
N ASP A 128 20.52 4.85 -12.32
CA ASP A 128 19.86 4.38 -11.10
C ASP A 128 19.63 5.55 -10.11
N PHE A 129 18.38 5.98 -9.95
CA PHE A 129 18.01 6.96 -8.92
C PHE A 129 17.58 6.26 -7.62
N LYS A 130 18.45 6.28 -6.59
CA LYS A 130 18.11 5.84 -5.23
C LYS A 130 17.82 7.03 -4.32
N GLY A 131 16.54 7.34 -4.13
CA GLY A 131 16.09 8.35 -3.17
C GLY A 131 15.38 7.72 -1.95
N ASN A 132 15.92 7.92 -0.74
CA ASN A 132 15.23 7.52 0.49
C ASN A 132 14.15 8.56 0.86
N LEU A 133 12.89 8.09 0.97
CA LEU A 133 11.74 8.90 1.37
C LEU A 133 11.50 8.80 2.89
N GLY A 134 11.98 9.79 3.66
CA GLY A 134 11.54 10.05 5.03
C GLY A 134 10.48 11.16 5.08
N THR A 135 9.24 10.84 5.41
CA THR A 135 8.11 11.79 5.50
C THR A 135 7.90 12.33 6.91
N ARG A 136 7.72 13.65 7.05
CA ARG A 136 7.14 14.30 8.25
C ARG A 136 5.62 14.42 8.06
N LEU A 137 4.87 13.37 8.41
CA LEU A 137 3.42 13.28 8.14
C LEU A 137 2.56 14.34 8.88
N ALA A 138 2.89 14.64 10.14
CA ALA A 138 2.06 15.52 10.98
C ALA A 138 1.92 16.94 10.40
N ALA A 139 2.94 17.44 9.71
CA ALA A 139 2.89 18.75 9.07
C ALA A 139 1.88 18.82 7.90
N GLN A 140 1.62 17.68 7.24
CA GLN A 140 0.75 17.65 6.08
C GLN A 140 -0.73 17.56 6.44
N GLU A 141 -1.06 16.79 7.48
CA GLU A 141 -2.43 16.76 8.05
C GLU A 141 -2.86 18.16 8.46
N TYR A 142 -1.96 18.90 9.12
CA TYR A 142 -2.21 20.29 9.54
C TYR A 142 -2.46 21.24 8.36
N ASN A 143 -1.69 21.11 7.27
CA ASN A 143 -1.88 21.95 6.07
C ASN A 143 -3.22 21.69 5.36
N VAL A 144 -3.66 20.43 5.31
CA VAL A 144 -4.97 20.06 4.73
C VAL A 144 -6.11 20.64 5.57
N CYS A 145 -6.06 20.47 6.90
CA CYS A 145 -7.05 21.03 7.81
C CYS A 145 -7.11 22.56 7.73
N LYS A 146 -5.94 23.23 7.70
CA LYS A 146 -5.88 24.69 7.54
C LYS A 146 -6.50 25.17 6.22
N SER A 147 -6.33 24.40 5.14
CA SER A 147 -6.92 24.72 3.82
C SER A 147 -8.44 24.52 3.77
N GLU A 148 -9.00 23.79 4.73
CA GLU A 148 -10.45 23.59 4.93
C GLU A 148 -11.03 24.55 6.00
N ASP A 149 -10.25 25.51 6.51
CA ASP A 149 -10.60 26.36 7.66
C ASP A 149 -10.93 25.54 8.93
N ILE A 150 -10.27 24.39 9.10
CA ILE A 150 -10.44 23.46 10.23
C ILE A 150 -9.23 23.56 11.15
N THR A 151 -9.47 23.82 12.42
CA THR A 151 -8.46 23.71 13.48
C THR A 151 -8.32 22.26 13.93
N MET A 152 -7.14 21.67 13.68
CA MET A 152 -6.81 20.32 14.13
C MET A 152 -5.96 20.37 15.41
N PRO A 153 -6.38 19.70 16.51
CA PRO A 153 -5.57 19.60 17.72
C PRO A 153 -4.27 18.82 17.45
N GLU A 154 -3.13 19.32 17.96
CA GLU A 154 -1.81 18.70 17.74
C GLU A 154 -1.74 17.26 18.25
N GLY A 155 -2.33 16.99 19.41
CA GLY A 155 -2.39 15.63 19.98
C GLY A 155 -3.16 14.65 19.09
N LEU A 156 -4.24 15.09 18.44
CA LEU A 156 -4.98 14.26 17.48
C LEU A 156 -4.14 14.00 16.21
N ALA A 157 -3.48 15.01 15.67
CA ALA A 157 -2.60 14.88 14.51
C ALA A 157 -1.45 13.89 14.77
N MET A 158 -0.83 13.96 15.94
CA MET A 158 0.23 13.02 16.31
C MET A 158 -0.30 11.57 16.39
N ARG A 159 -1.49 11.36 16.95
CA ARG A 159 -2.13 10.04 17.01
C ARG A 159 -2.48 9.49 15.62
N ILE A 160 -2.98 10.33 14.71
CA ILE A 160 -3.27 9.94 13.31
C ILE A 160 -1.96 9.61 12.56
N ALA A 161 -0.93 10.44 12.71
CA ALA A 161 0.38 10.19 12.12
C ALA A 161 1.00 8.85 12.58
N GLN A 162 0.83 8.49 13.87
CA GLN A 162 1.25 7.20 14.40
C GLN A 162 0.43 6.04 13.83
N LYS A 163 -0.91 6.14 13.84
CA LYS A 163 -1.81 5.09 13.32
C LYS A 163 -1.71 4.88 11.80
N SER A 164 -1.37 5.92 11.05
CA SER A 164 -1.20 5.85 9.60
C SER A 164 0.10 5.16 9.18
N ARG A 165 1.04 4.89 10.11
CA ARG A 165 2.29 4.15 9.85
C ARG A 165 3.08 4.67 8.64
N ARG A 166 3.28 6.00 8.56
CA ARG A 166 3.99 6.68 7.46
C ARG A 166 3.25 6.63 6.10
N ASN A 167 1.99 6.21 6.07
CA ASN A 167 1.14 6.26 4.88
C ASN A 167 0.30 7.54 4.88
N LEU A 168 0.76 8.54 4.12
CA LEU A 168 0.11 9.85 4.03
C LEU A 168 -1.33 9.79 3.52
N ARG A 169 -1.59 8.95 2.51
CA ARG A 169 -2.96 8.76 2.00
C ARG A 169 -3.89 8.31 3.12
N LEU A 170 -3.44 7.33 3.91
CA LEU A 170 -4.23 6.83 5.03
C LEU A 170 -4.43 7.88 6.12
N ALA A 171 -3.39 8.67 6.44
CA ALA A 171 -3.47 9.78 7.39
C ALA A 171 -4.55 10.80 7.00
N ILE A 172 -4.55 11.25 5.73
CA ILE A 172 -5.55 12.22 5.23
C ILE A 172 -6.96 11.64 5.31
N LEU A 173 -7.15 10.37 4.91
CA LEU A 173 -8.45 9.70 4.99
C LEU A 173 -8.93 9.52 6.43
N MET A 174 -8.03 9.17 7.36
CA MET A 174 -8.34 9.10 8.79
C MET A 174 -8.75 10.46 9.35
N CYS A 175 -8.06 11.53 8.93
CA CYS A 175 -8.39 12.90 9.33
C CYS A 175 -9.76 13.34 8.81
N GLU A 176 -10.06 13.06 7.54
CA GLU A 176 -11.36 13.35 6.91
C GLU A 176 -12.50 12.58 7.60
N ALA A 177 -12.26 11.31 7.96
CA ALA A 177 -13.20 10.50 8.73
C ALA A 177 -13.44 11.06 10.14
N CYS A 178 -12.39 11.53 10.82
CA CYS A 178 -12.52 12.16 12.14
C CYS A 178 -13.39 13.43 12.06
N LYS A 179 -13.18 14.30 11.07
CA LYS A 179 -14.02 15.49 10.85
C LYS A 179 -15.48 15.10 10.67
N THR A 180 -15.73 14.14 9.79
CA THR A 180 -17.08 13.73 9.39
C THR A 180 -17.84 13.13 10.57
N ARG A 181 -17.15 12.41 11.46
CA ARG A 181 -17.74 11.82 12.66
C ARG A 181 -18.07 12.87 13.73
N GLN A 182 -17.17 13.83 13.96
CA GLN A 182 -17.34 14.83 15.02
C GLN A 182 -16.59 16.12 14.68
N TYR A 183 -17.28 17.24 14.78
CA TYR A 183 -16.71 18.58 14.69
C TYR A 183 -17.32 19.51 15.76
N PRO A 184 -16.52 20.33 16.48
CA PRO A 184 -15.06 20.46 16.42
C PRO A 184 -14.31 19.19 16.84
N MET A 185 -13.13 18.97 16.25
CA MET A 185 -12.29 17.82 16.58
C MET A 185 -11.72 17.97 18.00
N THR A 186 -11.61 16.88 18.74
CA THR A 186 -11.06 16.86 20.11
C THR A 186 -9.78 16.03 20.18
N VAL A 187 -8.94 16.27 21.19
CA VAL A 187 -7.66 15.55 21.35
C VAL A 187 -7.86 14.05 21.55
N ASP A 188 -8.89 13.67 22.33
CA ASP A 188 -9.17 12.29 22.73
C ASP A 188 -10.15 11.56 21.79
N GLN A 189 -10.54 12.20 20.70
CA GLN A 189 -11.45 11.61 19.72
C GLN A 189 -10.95 10.24 19.24
N GLU A 190 -11.89 9.30 19.08
CA GLU A 190 -11.57 7.98 18.55
C GLU A 190 -11.31 8.05 17.03
N ILE A 191 -10.13 7.60 16.61
CA ILE A 191 -9.71 7.56 15.21
C ILE A 191 -10.29 6.32 14.54
N GLN A 192 -11.11 6.53 13.52
CA GLN A 192 -11.67 5.45 12.72
C GLN A 192 -10.58 4.79 11.85
N GLU A 193 -10.45 3.48 11.99
CA GLU A 193 -9.58 2.66 11.14
C GLU A 193 -10.40 1.98 10.03
N PRO A 194 -9.78 1.63 8.88
CA PRO A 194 -10.45 0.83 7.86
C PRO A 194 -10.99 -0.49 8.41
N ASP A 195 -12.19 -0.89 7.97
CA ASP A 195 -12.91 -2.06 8.48
C ASP A 195 -12.07 -3.35 8.44
N TRP A 196 -11.32 -3.57 7.36
CA TRP A 196 -10.44 -4.73 7.23
C TRP A 196 -9.35 -4.79 8.32
N ARG A 197 -8.86 -3.63 8.82
CA ARG A 197 -7.89 -3.59 9.92
C ARG A 197 -8.54 -3.97 11.24
N VAL A 198 -9.70 -3.39 11.51
CA VAL A 198 -10.50 -3.71 12.70
C VAL A 198 -10.86 -5.20 12.69
N PHE A 199 -11.21 -5.74 11.53
CA PHE A 199 -11.51 -7.15 11.34
C PHE A 199 -10.30 -8.04 11.64
N ILE A 200 -9.09 -7.69 11.18
CA ILE A 200 -7.85 -8.38 11.54
C ILE A 200 -7.58 -8.30 13.05
N GLN A 201 -7.74 -7.13 13.67
CA GLN A 201 -7.55 -6.94 15.12
C GLN A 201 -8.51 -7.84 15.92
N ASN A 202 -9.78 -7.87 15.55
CA ASN A 202 -10.77 -8.73 16.20
C ASN A 202 -10.47 -10.22 15.97
N THR A 203 -9.99 -10.59 14.78
CA THR A 203 -9.55 -11.96 14.50
C THR A 203 -8.35 -12.34 15.38
N ALA A 204 -7.37 -11.44 15.56
CA ALA A 204 -6.24 -11.70 16.46
C ALA A 204 -6.70 -11.92 17.91
N LYS A 205 -7.68 -11.14 18.39
CA LYS A 205 -8.28 -11.36 19.73
C LYS A 205 -8.95 -12.74 19.83
N GLU A 206 -9.67 -13.16 18.79
CA GLU A 206 -10.28 -14.49 18.72
C GLU A 206 -9.23 -15.61 18.73
N ILE A 207 -8.09 -15.42 18.06
CA ILE A 207 -6.98 -16.38 18.06
C ILE A 207 -6.33 -16.47 19.44
N LEU A 208 -6.19 -15.35 20.16
CA LEU A 208 -5.59 -15.31 21.50
C LEU A 208 -6.51 -15.92 22.56
N LYS A 209 -7.83 -15.82 22.36
CA LYS A 209 -8.83 -16.29 23.33
C LYS A 209 -8.88 -17.81 23.48
N GLU A 210 -8.70 -18.57 22.40
CA GLU A 210 -8.89 -20.02 22.39
C GLU A 210 -7.97 -20.70 21.38
N GLN A 211 -7.29 -21.77 21.79
CA GLN A 211 -6.37 -22.55 20.96
C GLN A 211 -6.91 -23.97 20.72
N THR A 212 -8.05 -24.07 20.02
CA THR A 212 -8.72 -25.33 19.66
C THR A 212 -8.86 -25.50 18.14
N PRO A 213 -8.98 -26.74 17.62
CA PRO A 213 -9.26 -26.96 16.20
C PRO A 213 -10.56 -26.29 15.72
N GLN A 214 -11.60 -26.24 16.57
CA GLN A 214 -12.85 -25.55 16.27
C GLN A 214 -12.62 -24.04 16.08
N GLN A 215 -11.74 -23.44 16.87
CA GLN A 215 -11.40 -22.03 16.73
C GLN A 215 -10.62 -21.75 15.44
N ILE A 216 -9.72 -22.67 15.03
CA ILE A 216 -9.03 -22.56 13.73
C ILE A 216 -10.04 -22.51 12.58
N LEU A 217 -11.07 -23.36 12.59
CA LEU A 217 -12.11 -23.37 11.56
C LEU A 217 -12.87 -22.03 11.49
N LYS A 218 -13.25 -21.47 12.65
CA LYS A 218 -13.89 -20.14 12.69
C LYS A 218 -12.98 -19.04 12.15
N VAL A 219 -11.71 -19.06 12.54
CA VAL A 219 -10.72 -18.07 12.07
C VAL A 219 -10.47 -18.23 10.57
N ARG A 220 -10.50 -19.46 10.04
CA ARG A 220 -10.36 -19.74 8.61
C ARG A 220 -11.46 -19.05 7.79
N ASP A 221 -12.72 -19.11 8.21
CA ASP A 221 -13.83 -18.43 7.53
C ASP A 221 -13.63 -16.90 7.49
N ARG A 222 -13.06 -16.35 8.56
CA ARG A 222 -12.69 -14.92 8.64
C ARG A 222 -11.58 -14.58 7.64
N MET A 223 -10.57 -15.44 7.48
CA MET A 223 -9.50 -15.22 6.50
C MET A 223 -10.02 -15.27 5.06
N TYR A 224 -10.94 -16.20 4.76
CA TYR A 224 -11.62 -16.22 3.46
C TYR A 224 -12.42 -14.95 3.20
N THR A 225 -13.10 -14.43 4.22
CA THR A 225 -13.84 -13.16 4.10
C THR A 225 -12.92 -12.01 3.70
N LEU A 226 -11.77 -11.85 4.36
CA LEU A 226 -10.77 -10.82 4.01
C LEU A 226 -10.23 -11.01 2.59
N TYR A 227 -9.96 -12.25 2.19
CA TYR A 227 -9.42 -12.53 0.87
C TYR A 227 -10.44 -12.28 -0.24
N ALA A 228 -11.71 -12.65 -0.02
CA ALA A 228 -12.81 -12.36 -0.93
C ALA A 228 -13.02 -10.85 -1.13
N GLN A 229 -12.71 -10.04 -0.10
CA GLN A 229 -12.70 -8.57 -0.17
C GLN A 229 -11.46 -8.00 -0.89
N GLY A 230 -10.59 -8.85 -1.45
CA GLY A 230 -9.39 -8.43 -2.19
C GLY A 230 -8.20 -8.06 -1.31
N ILE A 231 -8.20 -8.43 -0.02
CA ILE A 231 -7.05 -8.19 0.85
C ILE A 231 -6.01 -9.30 0.65
N HIS A 232 -4.85 -8.93 0.12
CA HIS A 232 -3.76 -9.87 -0.14
C HIS A 232 -3.25 -10.53 1.14
N GLY A 233 -2.87 -11.82 1.03
CA GLY A 233 -2.44 -12.62 2.17
C GLY A 233 -1.21 -12.10 2.92
N GLU A 234 -0.29 -11.41 2.24
CA GLU A 234 0.84 -10.73 2.90
C GLU A 234 0.36 -9.66 3.89
N VAL A 235 -0.68 -8.90 3.53
CA VAL A 235 -1.28 -7.88 4.40
C VAL A 235 -1.95 -8.53 5.60
N ILE A 236 -2.60 -9.67 5.39
CA ILE A 236 -3.24 -10.45 6.45
C ILE A 236 -2.19 -10.98 7.45
N ILE A 237 -1.14 -11.65 6.98
CA ILE A 237 -0.07 -12.20 7.85
C ILE A 237 0.61 -11.08 8.63
N LYS A 238 1.02 -9.98 7.96
CA LYS A 238 1.64 -8.82 8.65
C LYS A 238 0.68 -8.16 9.62
N GLY A 239 -0.60 -8.07 9.28
CA GLY A 239 -1.64 -7.53 10.15
C GLY A 239 -1.79 -8.36 11.43
N LEU A 240 -1.96 -9.68 11.28
CA LEU A 240 -2.08 -10.61 12.40
C LEU A 240 -0.81 -10.61 13.27
N LEU A 241 0.38 -10.71 12.66
CA LEU A 241 1.65 -10.67 13.38
C LEU A 241 1.74 -9.44 14.29
N ASN A 242 1.44 -8.24 13.76
CA ASN A 242 1.52 -6.99 14.52
C ASN A 242 0.58 -6.96 15.73
N GLU A 243 -0.55 -7.68 15.69
CA GLU A 243 -1.51 -7.73 16.79
C GLU A 243 -1.18 -8.85 17.79
N LEU A 244 -0.79 -10.02 17.31
CA LEU A 244 -0.44 -11.18 18.14
C LEU A 244 0.82 -10.91 18.98
N VAL A 245 1.85 -10.30 18.38
CA VAL A 245 3.12 -9.93 19.05
C VAL A 245 2.93 -9.05 20.28
N LYS A 246 1.83 -8.26 20.35
CA LYS A 246 1.56 -7.40 21.51
C LYS A 246 1.28 -8.18 22.79
N ASN A 247 0.84 -9.43 22.68
CA ASN A 247 0.48 -10.32 23.79
C ASN A 247 1.51 -11.45 24.00
N CYS A 248 2.68 -11.33 23.38
CA CYS A 248 3.76 -12.31 23.49
C CYS A 248 4.91 -11.75 24.34
N ASP A 249 5.68 -12.62 24.99
CA ASP A 249 6.92 -12.27 25.68
C ASP A 249 8.09 -12.11 24.69
N GLY A 250 9.29 -11.74 25.16
CA GLY A 250 10.45 -11.50 24.31
C GLY A 250 10.85 -12.71 23.46
N GLN A 251 10.83 -13.92 24.03
CA GLN A 251 11.24 -15.13 23.32
C GLN A 251 10.20 -15.55 22.29
N LEU A 252 8.91 -15.51 22.65
CA LEU A 252 7.83 -15.85 21.73
C LEU A 252 7.74 -14.89 20.55
N LYS A 253 8.02 -13.59 20.75
CA LYS A 253 8.09 -12.61 19.66
C LYS A 253 9.10 -13.01 18.59
N VAL A 254 10.28 -13.50 18.98
CA VAL A 254 11.32 -13.92 18.03
C VAL A 254 10.85 -15.14 17.24
N LYS A 255 10.30 -16.16 17.92
CA LYS A 255 9.76 -17.37 17.28
C LYS A 255 8.63 -17.02 16.28
N LEU A 256 7.71 -16.16 16.70
CA LEU A 256 6.57 -15.75 15.90
C LEU A 256 6.97 -14.92 14.67
N ALA A 257 7.93 -14.00 14.84
CA ALA A 257 8.46 -13.21 13.73
C ALA A 257 9.15 -14.10 12.69
N ALA A 258 9.97 -15.06 13.12
CA ALA A 258 10.63 -16.01 12.23
C ALA A 258 9.61 -16.86 11.44
N GLN A 259 8.57 -17.36 12.13
CA GLN A 259 7.50 -18.12 11.50
C GLN A 259 6.69 -17.30 10.51
N ALA A 260 6.34 -16.06 10.85
CA ALA A 260 5.63 -15.17 9.93
C ALA A 260 6.46 -14.91 8.66
N ALA A 261 7.77 -14.71 8.79
CA ALA A 261 8.67 -14.53 7.65
C ALA A 261 8.72 -15.78 6.75
N GLU A 262 8.82 -16.98 7.34
CA GLU A 262 8.82 -18.26 6.60
C GLU A 262 7.49 -18.47 5.82
N LYS A 263 6.35 -18.16 6.45
CA LYS A 263 5.04 -18.31 5.82
C LYS A 263 4.74 -17.22 4.79
N GLU A 264 5.20 -15.98 5.02
CA GLU A 264 5.16 -14.92 4.00
C GLU A 264 5.99 -15.29 2.77
N TYR A 265 7.19 -15.84 2.96
CA TYR A 265 8.02 -16.32 1.85
C TYR A 265 7.33 -17.44 1.07
N SER A 266 6.79 -18.43 1.79
CA SER A 266 6.06 -19.55 1.20
C SER A 266 4.82 -19.09 0.43
N LEU A 267 4.09 -18.09 0.95
CA LEU A 267 2.92 -17.49 0.30
C LEU A 267 3.26 -16.85 -1.06
N ARG A 268 4.46 -16.27 -1.20
CA ARG A 268 4.90 -15.68 -2.47
C ARG A 268 5.27 -16.72 -3.52
N GLN A 269 5.68 -17.91 -3.10
CA GLN A 269 6.06 -19.02 -3.99
C GLN A 269 4.88 -19.95 -4.29
N GLY A 270 3.91 -20.01 -3.38
CA GLY A 270 2.77 -20.93 -3.43
C GLY A 270 1.59 -20.39 -4.23
N GLN A 271 0.78 -21.29 -4.78
CA GLN A 271 -0.44 -20.95 -5.53
C GLN A 271 -1.66 -20.73 -4.64
N ASN A 272 -1.65 -21.21 -3.39
CA ASN A 272 -2.81 -21.13 -2.49
C ASN A 272 -2.47 -20.34 -1.21
N PRO A 273 -2.70 -19.00 -1.21
CA PRO A 273 -2.41 -18.14 -0.06
C PRO A 273 -3.09 -18.57 1.23
N MET A 274 -4.28 -19.16 1.15
CA MET A 274 -5.06 -19.56 2.34
C MET A 274 -4.37 -20.64 3.16
N VAL A 275 -3.76 -21.62 2.49
CA VAL A 275 -3.05 -22.72 3.17
C VAL A 275 -1.89 -22.16 4.00
N HIS A 276 -1.18 -21.15 3.50
CA HIS A 276 -0.08 -20.53 4.21
C HIS A 276 -0.54 -19.66 5.39
N ILE A 277 -1.66 -18.96 5.25
CA ILE A 277 -2.28 -18.18 6.33
C ILE A 277 -2.78 -19.12 7.44
N GLU A 278 -3.47 -20.19 7.08
CA GLU A 278 -3.98 -21.18 8.04
C GLU A 278 -2.82 -21.88 8.77
N ALA A 279 -1.77 -22.28 8.05
CA ALA A 279 -0.56 -22.84 8.65
C ALA A 279 0.13 -21.87 9.61
N PHE A 280 0.12 -20.56 9.30
CA PHE A 280 0.63 -19.54 10.21
C PHE A 280 -0.19 -19.47 11.51
N ILE A 281 -1.51 -19.42 11.40
CA ILE A 281 -2.42 -19.36 12.55
C ILE A 281 -2.32 -20.62 13.42
N ALA A 282 -2.38 -21.80 12.80
CA ALA A 282 -2.32 -23.07 13.52
C ALA A 282 -1.00 -23.21 14.30
N LYS A 283 0.14 -22.93 13.66
CA LYS A 283 1.44 -23.01 14.33
C LYS A 283 1.60 -21.92 15.39
N PHE A 284 1.01 -20.73 15.24
CA PHE A 284 0.95 -19.75 16.33
C PHE A 284 0.14 -20.29 17.52
N MET A 285 -1.05 -20.84 17.28
CA MET A 285 -1.91 -21.36 18.36
C MET A 285 -1.23 -22.48 19.15
N VAL A 286 -0.46 -23.36 18.50
CA VAL A 286 0.34 -24.39 19.18
C VAL A 286 1.37 -23.75 20.10
N ILE A 287 2.22 -22.87 19.56
CA ILE A 287 3.30 -22.24 20.34
C ILE A 287 2.73 -21.39 21.48
N TYR A 288 1.64 -20.66 21.24
CA TYR A 288 1.00 -19.83 22.27
C TYR A 288 0.37 -20.69 23.37
N LYS A 289 -0.20 -21.84 23.03
CA LYS A 289 -0.75 -22.78 24.01
C LYS A 289 0.34 -23.39 24.89
N GLU A 290 1.44 -23.85 24.30
CA GLU A 290 2.61 -24.35 25.04
C GLU A 290 3.14 -23.28 26.01
N PHE A 291 3.25 -22.03 25.55
CA PHE A 291 3.66 -20.91 26.40
C PHE A 291 2.71 -20.65 27.57
N LEU A 292 1.40 -20.75 27.36
CA LEU A 292 0.41 -20.61 28.44
C LEU A 292 0.53 -21.76 29.46
N GLU A 293 0.75 -22.98 28.99
CA GLU A 293 0.92 -24.16 29.85
C GLU A 293 2.20 -24.08 30.68
N GLU A 294 3.33 -23.68 30.09
CA GLU A 294 4.60 -23.43 30.80
C GLU A 294 4.44 -22.33 31.86
N SER A 295 3.80 -21.22 31.50
CA SER A 295 3.58 -20.10 32.43
C SER A 295 2.70 -20.47 33.63
N VAL A 296 1.71 -21.35 33.42
CA VAL A 296 0.85 -21.87 34.50
C VAL A 296 1.60 -22.92 35.32
N GLY A 297 2.45 -23.74 34.69
CA GLY A 297 3.30 -24.72 35.37
C GLY A 297 4.30 -24.08 36.33
N ASP A 298 4.85 -22.91 36.00
CA ASP A 298 5.76 -22.14 36.87
C ASP A 298 5.06 -21.44 38.05
N LEU A 299 3.72 -21.40 38.06
CA LEU A 299 2.90 -20.78 39.12
C LEU A 299 2.49 -21.78 40.23
N PHE A 300 2.80 -23.07 40.07
CA PHE A 300 2.48 -24.16 41.02
C PHE A 300 3.73 -24.95 41.42
#